data_AF-A0A819VLJ4-F1
#
_entry.id   AF-A0A819VLJ4-F1
#
_cell.length_a   1.000
_cell.length_b   1.000
_cell.length_c   1.000
_cell.angle_alpha   90.00
_cell.angle_beta   90.00
_cell.angle_gamma   90.00
#
_symmetry.space_group_name_H-M   'P 1'
#
loop_
_entity.id
_entity.type
_entity.pdbx_description
1 polymer ?
#
loop_
_entity_poly.entity_id
_entity_poly.type
_entity_poly.pdbx_seq_one_letter_code
_entity_poly.pdbx_strand_id
1 'polypeptide(L)'
;SGPSCTDGILNQGEADVDCGGPCTPIRTCEIGQHCNVSTDCTSGICNSSNQCDGPSCSDGILNQGEADVDCGGPCAPGKTCEIGQHCNVSTDCTSGTCNSSNQCDGPSCTDGILNQGEADVDCGGPCTPIRTCEIGQHCNVSTDCTSGICNSTNQCDGPSCSDGILNQGEADIDCGGPCAPGKTCEIGQHCNVSTDCTGGICNSTNQCDGMCCL
;
A
#
# COMPACT_ATOMS: atom_id res chain seq x y z
N SER A 1 -49.99 -14.16 -36.35
CA SER A 1 -49.26 -12.91 -36.54
C SER A 1 -48.21 -12.86 -35.44
N GLY A 2 -46.93 -12.61 -35.75
CA GLY A 2 -45.93 -12.39 -34.70
C GLY A 2 -46.19 -11.05 -33.99
N PRO A 3 -45.58 -10.82 -32.81
CA PRO A 3 -45.66 -9.55 -32.10
C PRO A 3 -45.24 -8.41 -33.03
N SER A 4 -46.10 -7.40 -33.12
CA SER A 4 -45.91 -6.25 -34.01
C SER A 4 -45.16 -5.17 -33.26
N CYS A 5 -43.86 -5.34 -33.09
CA CYS A 5 -43.01 -4.44 -32.31
C CYS A 5 -42.68 -3.14 -33.06
N THR A 6 -43.70 -2.47 -33.60
CA THR A 6 -43.68 -1.16 -34.27
C THR A 6 -45.10 -0.56 -34.37
N ASP A 7 -46.09 -1.10 -33.66
CA ASP A 7 -47.50 -0.67 -33.77
C ASP A 7 -47.88 0.44 -32.78
N GLY A 8 -46.96 0.85 -31.92
CA GLY A 8 -47.10 1.96 -30.99
C GLY A 8 -47.93 1.64 -29.76
N ILE A 9 -48.21 0.36 -29.46
CA ILE A 9 -48.95 -0.07 -28.28
C ILE A 9 -48.27 -1.24 -27.56
N LEU A 10 -48.26 -1.24 -26.22
CA LEU A 10 -47.73 -2.34 -25.42
C LEU A 10 -48.62 -3.59 -25.55
N ASN A 11 -48.21 -4.59 -26.33
CA ASN A 11 -48.99 -5.81 -26.54
C ASN A 11 -48.14 -7.08 -26.73
N GLN A 12 -48.79 -8.24 -26.86
CA GLN A 12 -48.17 -9.51 -27.31
C GLN A 12 -46.89 -9.95 -26.56
N GLY A 13 -46.73 -9.53 -25.30
CA GLY A 13 -45.60 -9.93 -24.43
C GLY A 13 -44.39 -8.98 -24.46
N GLU A 14 -44.51 -7.82 -25.10
CA GLU A 14 -43.51 -6.74 -25.05
C GLU A 14 -43.22 -6.30 -23.60
N ALA A 15 -42.01 -5.77 -23.38
CA ALA A 15 -41.60 -5.26 -22.09
C ALA A 15 -41.93 -3.76 -21.92
N ASP A 16 -41.78 -2.97 -22.97
CA ASP A 16 -42.28 -1.59 -23.12
C ASP A 16 -42.84 -1.42 -24.55
N VAL A 17 -43.49 -0.30 -24.85
CA VAL A 17 -44.15 -0.05 -26.13
C VAL A 17 -43.19 -0.33 -27.30
N ASP A 18 -43.52 -1.38 -28.07
CA ASP A 18 -42.76 -1.87 -29.21
C ASP A 18 -41.31 -2.35 -28.92
N CYS A 19 -40.97 -2.77 -27.70
CA CYS A 19 -39.64 -3.31 -27.39
C CYS A 19 -39.64 -4.37 -26.25
N GLY A 20 -38.58 -5.17 -26.20
CA GLY A 20 -38.41 -6.25 -25.23
C GLY A 20 -39.34 -7.44 -25.47
N GLY A 21 -39.18 -8.50 -24.67
CA GLY A 21 -40.01 -9.70 -24.77
C GLY A 21 -39.82 -10.46 -26.10
N PRO A 22 -40.89 -11.02 -26.70
CA PRO A 22 -40.80 -11.90 -27.87
C PRO A 22 -40.66 -11.18 -29.21
N CYS A 23 -40.17 -9.93 -29.23
CA CYS A 23 -40.02 -9.14 -30.45
C CYS A 23 -39.14 -9.80 -31.51
N THR A 24 -39.63 -9.87 -32.75
CA THR A 24 -38.91 -10.39 -33.91
C THR A 24 -39.01 -9.44 -35.11
N PRO A 25 -37.91 -8.87 -35.63
CA PRO A 25 -36.53 -8.99 -35.14
C PRO A 25 -36.39 -8.45 -33.71
N ILE A 26 -35.36 -8.92 -33.00
CA ILE A 26 -35.10 -8.49 -31.62
C ILE A 26 -35.00 -6.98 -31.61
N ARG A 27 -35.85 -6.36 -30.79
CA ARG A 27 -35.91 -4.92 -30.61
C ARG A 27 -35.80 -4.64 -29.12
N THR A 28 -34.60 -4.27 -28.68
CA THR A 28 -34.31 -3.97 -27.29
C THR A 28 -34.76 -2.57 -26.91
N CYS A 29 -35.15 -2.41 -25.66
CA CYS A 29 -35.55 -1.15 -25.06
C CYS A 29 -34.32 -0.28 -24.72
N GLU A 30 -34.50 1.04 -24.80
CA GLU A 30 -33.50 2.06 -24.42
C GLU A 30 -33.54 2.35 -22.91
N ILE A 31 -32.55 3.10 -22.41
CA ILE A 31 -32.46 3.47 -20.99
C ILE A 31 -33.73 4.21 -20.54
N GLY A 32 -34.28 3.83 -19.39
CA GLY A 32 -35.49 4.37 -18.78
C GLY A 32 -36.79 3.67 -19.18
N GLN A 33 -36.77 2.86 -20.24
CA GLN A 33 -37.93 2.06 -20.68
C GLN A 33 -38.13 0.83 -19.80
N HIS A 34 -39.37 0.32 -19.76
CA HIS A 34 -39.69 -0.84 -18.93
C HIS A 34 -39.06 -2.14 -19.46
N CYS A 35 -38.62 -3.00 -18.55
CA CYS A 35 -38.03 -4.30 -18.86
C CYS A 35 -38.52 -5.36 -17.87
N ASN A 36 -38.56 -6.62 -18.31
CA ASN A 36 -38.83 -7.76 -17.41
C ASN A 36 -37.55 -8.57 -17.15
N VAL A 37 -36.65 -8.60 -18.13
CA VAL A 37 -35.36 -9.28 -18.05
C VAL A 37 -34.27 -8.43 -18.70
N SER A 38 -33.02 -8.64 -18.29
CA SER A 38 -31.84 -7.97 -18.83
C SER A 38 -31.75 -7.96 -20.36
N THR A 39 -32.16 -9.04 -21.02
CA THR A 39 -32.13 -9.15 -22.50
C THR A 39 -33.15 -8.25 -23.21
N ASP A 40 -34.11 -7.70 -22.48
CA ASP A 40 -35.04 -6.71 -23.03
C ASP A 40 -34.34 -5.39 -23.30
N CYS A 41 -33.25 -5.09 -22.60
CA CYS A 41 -32.56 -3.79 -22.65
C CYS A 41 -31.37 -3.81 -23.60
N THR A 42 -31.16 -2.69 -24.29
CA THR A 42 -30.01 -2.50 -25.19
C THR A 42 -28.70 -2.55 -24.39
N SER A 43 -28.73 -2.09 -23.14
CA SER A 43 -27.62 -2.17 -22.20
C SER A 43 -27.39 -3.55 -21.60
N GLY A 44 -28.36 -4.47 -21.71
CA GLY A 44 -28.33 -5.74 -20.98
C GLY A 44 -28.67 -5.61 -19.49
N ILE A 45 -29.09 -4.43 -19.01
CA ILE A 45 -29.33 -4.17 -17.58
C ILE A 45 -30.80 -3.81 -17.37
N CYS A 46 -31.52 -4.66 -16.64
CA CYS A 46 -32.85 -4.37 -16.14
C CYS A 46 -32.78 -4.17 -14.62
N ASN A 47 -32.94 -2.94 -14.14
CA ASN A 47 -32.75 -2.62 -12.73
C ASN A 47 -33.93 -3.09 -11.86
N SER A 48 -33.80 -2.96 -10.53
CA SER A 48 -34.82 -3.38 -9.57
C SER A 48 -36.16 -2.63 -9.67
N SER A 49 -36.20 -1.54 -10.43
CA SER A 49 -37.43 -0.77 -10.72
C SER A 49 -38.08 -1.20 -12.04
N ASN A 50 -37.61 -2.32 -12.64
CA ASN A 50 -38.02 -2.82 -13.96
C ASN A 50 -37.80 -1.78 -15.06
N GLN A 51 -36.70 -1.03 -15.00
CA GLN A 51 -36.30 -0.10 -16.04
C GLN A 51 -34.93 -0.47 -16.61
N CYS A 52 -34.79 -0.30 -17.92
CA CYS A 52 -33.49 -0.42 -18.56
C CYS A 52 -32.56 0.65 -18.04
N ASP A 53 -31.40 0.25 -17.53
CA ASP A 53 -30.43 1.20 -16.97
C ASP A 53 -29.17 1.28 -17.83
N GLY A 54 -28.40 2.35 -17.62
CA GLY A 54 -27.08 2.47 -18.22
C GLY A 54 -26.05 1.62 -17.48
N PRO A 55 -24.96 1.21 -18.17
CA PRO A 55 -23.82 0.59 -17.49
C PRO A 55 -23.22 1.55 -16.46
N SER A 56 -22.83 1.02 -15.31
CA SER A 56 -22.28 1.78 -14.18
C SER A 56 -21.33 0.92 -13.36
N CYS A 57 -20.45 1.55 -12.57
CA CYS A 57 -19.56 0.89 -11.61
C CYS A 57 -20.29 0.30 -10.39
N SER A 58 -21.53 -0.14 -10.54
CA SER A 58 -22.41 -0.66 -9.48
C SER A 58 -23.59 -1.44 -10.05
N ASP A 59 -23.54 -1.84 -11.32
CA ASP A 59 -24.64 -2.53 -12.00
C ASP A 59 -24.60 -4.07 -11.84
N GLY A 60 -23.53 -4.60 -11.23
CA GLY A 60 -23.33 -6.01 -10.94
C GLY A 60 -22.83 -6.82 -12.13
N ILE A 61 -22.39 -6.18 -13.22
CA ILE A 61 -22.02 -6.84 -14.47
C ILE A 61 -20.67 -6.32 -14.95
N LEU A 62 -19.70 -7.22 -15.16
CA LEU A 62 -18.41 -6.88 -15.78
C LEU A 62 -18.60 -6.32 -17.20
N ASN A 63 -18.54 -5.00 -17.35
CA ASN A 63 -18.80 -4.33 -18.62
C ASN A 63 -17.95 -3.05 -18.82
N GLN A 64 -18.08 -2.42 -19.99
CA GLN A 64 -17.44 -1.13 -20.36
C GLN A 64 -15.93 -0.97 -20.08
N GLY A 65 -15.19 -2.06 -19.93
CA GLY A 65 -13.73 -2.03 -19.67
C GLY A 65 -13.35 -2.05 -18.18
N GLU A 66 -14.29 -2.36 -17.29
CA GLU A 66 -14.01 -2.75 -15.91
C GLU A 66 -12.96 -3.85 -15.82
N ALA A 67 -12.21 -3.85 -14.72
CA ALA A 67 -11.15 -4.83 -14.49
C ALA A 67 -11.68 -6.10 -13.80
N ASP A 68 -12.62 -5.94 -12.87
CA ASP A 68 -13.49 -6.96 -12.29
C ASP A 68 -14.90 -6.37 -12.10
N VAL A 69 -15.91 -7.17 -11.76
CA VAL A 69 -17.33 -6.74 -11.67
C VAL A 69 -17.45 -5.45 -10.85
N ASP A 70 -17.90 -4.39 -11.51
CA ASP A 70 -18.11 -3.06 -10.93
C ASP A 70 -16.86 -2.39 -10.34
N CYS A 71 -15.63 -2.72 -10.77
CA CYS A 71 -14.41 -2.06 -10.26
C CYS A 71 -13.26 -2.01 -11.28
N GLY A 72 -12.32 -1.10 -11.04
CA GLY A 72 -11.13 -0.93 -11.89
C GLY A 72 -11.42 -0.37 -13.27
N GLY A 73 -10.39 -0.21 -14.11
CA GLY A 73 -10.53 0.37 -15.45
C GLY A 73 -11.15 1.77 -15.39
N PRO A 74 -12.24 2.04 -16.13
CA PRO A 74 -12.97 3.31 -16.09
C PRO A 74 -13.58 3.67 -14.73
N CYS A 75 -13.75 2.69 -13.83
CA CYS A 75 -14.26 2.92 -12.49
C CYS A 75 -13.20 3.49 -11.54
N ALA A 76 -11.91 3.28 -11.82
CA ALA A 76 -10.83 3.88 -11.06
C ALA A 76 -10.67 5.38 -11.40
N PRO A 77 -10.35 6.26 -10.42
CA PRO A 77 -10.04 5.96 -9.02
C PRO A 77 -11.27 5.91 -8.09
N GLY A 78 -12.48 6.09 -8.61
CA GLY A 78 -13.70 6.17 -7.80
C GLY A 78 -14.10 4.85 -7.13
N LYS A 79 -13.89 3.73 -7.81
CA LYS A 79 -14.13 2.37 -7.31
C LYS A 79 -13.04 1.41 -7.81
N THR A 80 -12.07 1.18 -6.95
CA THR A 80 -10.97 0.23 -7.17
C THR A 80 -11.34 -1.17 -6.66
N CYS A 81 -10.68 -2.18 -7.20
CA CYS A 81 -10.86 -3.58 -6.88
C CYS A 81 -10.11 -3.97 -5.61
N GLU A 82 -10.74 -4.79 -4.79
CA GLU A 82 -10.19 -5.36 -3.55
C GLU A 82 -9.19 -6.49 -3.85
N ILE A 83 -8.46 -6.91 -2.81
CA ILE A 83 -7.47 -7.99 -2.92
C ILE A 83 -8.13 -9.28 -3.45
N GLY A 84 -7.48 -9.92 -4.42
CA GLY A 84 -7.90 -11.15 -5.09
C GLY A 84 -8.80 -10.93 -6.32
N GLN A 85 -9.37 -9.74 -6.49
CA GLN A 85 -10.15 -9.38 -7.67
C GLN A 85 -9.26 -9.15 -8.90
N HIS A 86 -9.84 -9.28 -10.09
CA HIS A 86 -9.08 -9.15 -11.34
C HIS A 86 -8.67 -7.68 -11.59
N CYS A 87 -7.48 -7.50 -12.16
CA CYS A 87 -6.93 -6.19 -12.51
C CYS A 87 -6.16 -6.26 -13.82
N ASN A 88 -6.08 -5.14 -14.54
CA ASN A 88 -5.24 -5.02 -15.73
C ASN A 88 -4.00 -4.14 -15.44
N VAL A 89 -4.16 -3.17 -14.54
CA VAL A 89 -3.10 -2.26 -14.10
C VAL A 89 -3.18 -2.02 -12.60
N SER A 90 -2.04 -1.63 -12.01
CA SER A 90 -1.93 -1.29 -10.59
C SER A 90 -2.99 -0.32 -10.07
N THR A 91 -3.39 0.67 -10.88
CA THR A 91 -4.40 1.68 -10.49
C THR A 91 -5.82 1.11 -10.37
N ASP A 92 -6.06 -0.10 -10.90
CA ASP A 92 -7.35 -0.78 -10.74
C ASP A 92 -7.56 -1.24 -9.31
N CYS A 93 -6.48 -1.49 -8.56
CA CYS A 93 -6.52 -2.10 -7.25
C CYS A 93 -6.50 -1.05 -6.13
N THR A 94 -7.25 -1.30 -5.06
CA THR A 94 -7.16 -0.49 -3.84
C THR A 94 -5.75 -0.54 -3.24
N SER A 95 -5.04 -1.66 -3.44
CA SER A 95 -3.66 -1.81 -3.00
C SER A 95 -2.62 -1.07 -3.85
N GLY A 96 -2.99 -0.64 -5.06
CA GLY A 96 -2.03 -0.13 -6.04
C GLY A 96 -1.18 -1.23 -6.70
N THR A 97 -1.46 -2.51 -6.45
CA THR A 97 -0.64 -3.63 -6.95
C THR A 97 -1.49 -4.61 -7.72
N CYS A 98 -1.18 -4.78 -9.00
CA CYS A 98 -1.74 -5.83 -9.84
C CYS A 98 -0.64 -6.87 -10.12
N ASN A 99 -0.78 -8.09 -9.62
CA ASN A 99 0.26 -9.10 -9.74
C ASN A 99 0.30 -9.75 -11.13
N SER A 100 1.31 -10.59 -11.36
CA SER A 100 1.50 -11.30 -12.64
C SER A 100 0.38 -12.27 -13.02
N SER A 101 -0.53 -12.59 -12.09
CA SER A 101 -1.73 -13.39 -12.35
C SER A 101 -2.96 -12.52 -12.63
N ASN A 102 -2.78 -11.21 -12.86
CA ASN A 102 -3.83 -10.21 -13.06
C ASN A 102 -4.81 -10.15 -11.88
N GLN A 103 -4.31 -10.29 -10.66
CA GLN A 103 -5.10 -10.14 -9.45
C GLN A 103 -4.56 -9.01 -8.58
N CYS A 104 -5.47 -8.25 -7.97
CA CYS A 104 -5.12 -7.26 -6.99
C CYS A 104 -4.46 -7.95 -5.82
N ASP A 105 -3.18 -7.66 -5.60
CA ASP A 105 -2.44 -8.29 -4.52
C ASP A 105 -2.51 -7.46 -3.26
N GLY A 106 -2.33 -8.12 -2.12
CA GLY A 106 -2.22 -7.44 -0.85
C GLY A 106 -0.89 -6.70 -0.70
N PRO A 107 -0.76 -5.87 0.35
CA PRO A 107 0.53 -5.31 0.75
C PRO A 107 1.54 -6.44 0.97
N SER A 108 2.68 -6.39 0.28
CA SER A 108 3.75 -7.36 0.43
C SER A 108 5.06 -6.63 0.61
N CYS A 109 5.73 -6.87 1.73
CA CYS A 109 7.07 -6.34 1.98
C CYS A 109 8.14 -7.19 1.27
N THR A 110 7.85 -7.65 0.06
CA THR A 110 8.70 -8.47 -0.81
C THR A 110 8.30 -8.37 -2.29
N ASP A 111 7.38 -7.45 -2.64
CA ASP A 111 6.85 -7.33 -4.00
C ASP A 111 7.72 -6.44 -4.92
N GLY A 112 8.76 -5.82 -4.40
CA GLY A 112 9.75 -5.03 -5.14
C GLY A 112 9.27 -3.63 -5.48
N ILE A 113 8.20 -3.13 -4.85
CA ILE A 113 7.66 -1.79 -5.10
C ILE A 113 7.45 -1.03 -3.79
N LEU A 114 7.78 0.25 -3.75
CA LEU A 114 7.56 1.10 -2.57
C LEU A 114 6.07 1.40 -2.42
N ASN A 115 5.37 0.71 -1.51
CA ASN A 115 3.94 0.88 -1.31
C ASN A 115 3.52 0.81 0.17
N GLN A 116 2.22 1.07 0.43
CA GLN A 116 1.55 0.73 1.69
C GLN A 116 2.23 1.17 3.00
N GLY A 117 2.95 2.29 2.96
CA GLY A 117 3.60 2.90 4.13
C GLY A 117 5.00 2.37 4.42
N GLU A 118 5.58 1.57 3.53
CA GLU A 118 7.01 1.22 3.55
C GLU A 118 7.90 2.47 3.59
N ALA A 119 9.07 2.32 4.22
CA ALA A 119 10.04 3.39 4.32
C ALA A 119 11.02 3.41 3.14
N ASP A 120 11.37 2.23 2.62
CA ASP A 120 12.06 2.00 1.33
C ASP A 120 11.48 0.72 0.70
N VAL A 121 11.81 0.41 -0.55
CA VAL A 121 11.26 -0.73 -1.30
C VAL A 121 11.36 -2.02 -0.48
N ASP A 122 10.21 -2.59 -0.14
CA ASP A 122 10.06 -3.81 0.65
C ASP A 122 10.58 -3.77 2.11
N CYS A 123 10.73 -2.60 2.72
CA CYS A 123 11.20 -2.51 4.11
C CYS A 123 10.71 -1.27 4.87
N GLY A 124 10.78 -1.33 6.20
CA GLY A 124 10.31 -0.30 7.11
C GLY A 124 8.77 -0.19 7.15
N GLY A 125 8.27 0.75 7.93
CA GLY A 125 6.83 1.00 8.00
C GLY A 125 6.02 -0.16 8.60
N PRO A 126 4.77 -0.42 8.14
CA PRO A 126 3.86 -1.40 8.72
C PRO A 126 4.14 -2.86 8.29
N CYS A 127 5.34 -3.18 7.82
CA CYS A 127 5.70 -4.51 7.38
C CYS A 127 5.54 -5.60 8.45
N THR A 128 4.84 -6.68 8.12
CA THR A 128 4.66 -7.86 8.99
C THR A 128 4.96 -9.17 8.25
N PRO A 129 5.90 -10.02 8.75
CA PRO A 129 6.82 -9.76 9.86
C PRO A 129 7.70 -8.53 9.60
N ILE A 130 8.17 -7.89 10.67
CA ILE A 130 8.98 -6.68 10.57
C ILE A 130 10.18 -6.96 9.67
N ARG A 131 10.27 -6.19 8.58
CA ARG A 131 11.39 -6.20 7.65
C ARG A 131 12.04 -4.84 7.74
N THR A 132 13.14 -4.76 8.47
CA THR A 132 13.90 -3.51 8.62
C THR A 132 14.78 -3.27 7.39
N CYS A 133 14.97 -2.01 7.05
CA CYS A 133 15.85 -1.53 6.01
C CYS A 133 17.33 -1.63 6.42
N GLU A 134 18.20 -1.89 5.45
CA GLU A 134 19.65 -1.92 5.59
C GLU A 134 20.26 -0.51 5.54
N ILE A 135 21.55 -0.40 5.86
CA ILE A 135 22.27 0.88 5.83
C ILE A 135 22.22 1.51 4.43
N GLY A 136 21.92 2.80 4.36
CA GLY A 136 21.80 3.61 3.15
C GLY A 136 20.39 3.65 2.55
N GLN A 137 19.50 2.73 2.96
CA GLN A 137 18.09 2.72 2.55
C GLN A 137 17.30 3.83 3.23
N HIS A 138 16.20 4.26 2.62
CA HIS A 138 15.36 5.32 3.17
C HIS A 138 14.63 4.86 4.45
N CYS A 139 14.44 5.78 5.39
CA CYS A 139 13.73 5.53 6.65
C CYS A 139 12.92 6.76 7.06
N ASN A 140 11.82 6.55 7.78
CA ASN A 140 11.06 7.63 8.39
C ASN A 140 11.27 7.68 9.91
N VAL A 141 11.50 6.52 10.51
CA VAL A 141 11.75 6.36 11.95
C VAL A 141 12.87 5.35 12.20
N SER A 142 13.52 5.47 13.37
CA SER A 142 14.57 4.54 13.81
C SER A 142 14.20 3.06 13.71
N THR A 143 12.93 2.71 13.98
CA THR A 143 12.46 1.31 13.91
C THR A 143 12.37 0.76 12.49
N ASP A 144 12.44 1.61 11.46
CA ASP A 144 12.51 1.16 10.08
C ASP A 144 13.87 0.53 9.78
N CYS A 145 14.92 0.88 10.52
CA CYS A 145 16.29 0.48 10.23
C CYS A 145 16.75 -0.70 11.06
N THR A 146 17.53 -1.60 10.44
CA THR A 146 18.13 -2.75 11.13
C THR A 146 19.09 -2.31 12.24
N SER A 147 19.75 -1.17 12.04
CA SER A 147 20.61 -0.52 13.04
C SER A 147 19.85 0.18 14.17
N GLY A 148 18.56 0.46 13.99
CA GLY A 148 17.80 1.34 14.88
C GLY A 148 18.09 2.84 14.66
N ILE A 149 18.84 3.22 13.62
CA ILE A 149 19.30 4.59 13.40
C ILE A 149 18.78 5.11 12.07
N CYS A 150 17.89 6.08 12.12
CA CYS A 150 17.47 6.86 10.97
C CYS A 150 18.07 8.27 11.08
N ASN A 151 19.01 8.62 10.20
CA ASN A 151 19.75 9.87 10.31
C ASN A 151 18.94 11.08 9.81
N SER A 152 19.48 12.28 9.96
CA SER A 152 18.81 13.53 9.57
C SER A 152 18.57 13.68 8.06
N THR A 153 19.12 12.79 7.24
CA THR A 153 18.88 12.71 5.80
C THR A 153 17.86 11.64 5.42
N ASN A 154 17.14 11.07 6.40
CA ASN A 154 16.17 10.00 6.23
C ASN A 154 16.79 8.73 5.62
N GLN A 155 18.02 8.41 6.01
CA GLN A 155 18.67 7.17 5.62
C GLN A 155 19.04 6.35 6.85
N CYS A 156 18.89 5.03 6.72
CA CYS A 156 19.36 4.10 7.72
C CYS A 156 20.88 4.21 7.80
N ASP A 157 21.39 4.53 8.98
CA ASP A 157 22.83 4.69 9.17
C ASP A 157 23.42 3.52 9.96
N GLY A 158 24.73 3.34 9.81
CA GLY A 158 25.47 2.45 10.67
C GLY A 158 25.68 3.07 12.05
N PRO A 159 25.78 2.24 13.10
CA PRO A 159 26.23 2.71 14.39
C PRO A 159 27.64 3.30 14.26
N SER A 160 27.86 4.45 14.90
CA SER A 160 29.10 5.19 14.82
C SER A 160 29.42 5.86 16.15
N CYS A 161 30.68 6.17 16.39
CA CYS A 161 31.14 6.93 17.55
C CYS A 161 30.73 8.43 17.50
N SER A 162 29.58 8.75 16.92
CA SER A 162 29.06 10.11 16.73
C SER A 162 27.57 10.11 16.39
N ASP A 163 26.87 9.00 16.59
CA ASP A 163 25.46 8.85 16.24
C ASP A 163 24.50 9.30 17.36
N GLY A 164 25.04 9.65 18.53
CA GLY A 164 24.29 10.16 19.68
C GLY A 164 23.60 9.08 20.49
N ILE A 165 23.89 7.79 20.26
CA ILE A 165 23.19 6.66 20.88
C ILE A 165 24.23 5.69 21.46
N LEU A 166 24.12 5.37 22.75
CA LEU A 166 24.97 4.35 23.39
C LEU A 166 24.75 2.96 22.76
N ASN A 167 25.64 2.54 21.85
CA ASN A 167 25.51 1.28 21.12
C ASN A 167 26.86 0.60 20.85
N GLN A 168 26.86 -0.57 20.20
CA GLN A 168 28.04 -1.32 19.76
C GLN A 168 29.18 -1.57 20.79
N GLY A 169 28.89 -1.47 22.08
CA GLY A 169 29.87 -1.66 23.15
C GLY A 169 30.65 -0.41 23.54
N GLU A 170 30.18 0.77 23.14
CA GLU A 170 30.60 2.06 23.69
C GLU A 170 30.55 2.08 25.21
N ALA A 171 31.45 2.85 25.82
CA ALA A 171 31.51 2.97 27.27
C ALA A 171 30.56 4.04 27.81
N ASP A 172 30.38 5.13 27.06
CA ASP A 172 29.34 6.16 27.21
C ASP A 172 28.92 6.64 25.80
N ILE A 173 27.85 7.43 25.67
CA ILE A 173 27.29 7.84 24.37
C ILE A 173 28.40 8.36 23.45
N ASP A 174 28.62 7.67 22.32
CA ASP A 174 29.61 7.99 21.30
C ASP A 174 31.10 7.97 21.75
N CYS A 175 31.46 7.30 22.84
CA CYS A 175 32.85 7.27 23.31
C CYS A 175 33.26 5.99 24.04
N GLY A 176 34.57 5.73 24.08
CA GLY A 176 35.13 4.56 24.77
C GLY A 176 34.82 3.22 24.09
N GLY A 177 35.31 2.12 24.67
CA GLY A 177 35.14 0.79 24.08
C GLY A 177 35.71 0.71 22.65
N PRO A 178 34.92 0.28 21.64
CA PRO A 178 35.35 0.22 20.24
C PRO A 178 35.70 1.59 19.63
N CYS A 179 35.25 2.69 20.24
CA CYS A 179 35.57 4.04 19.79
C CYS A 179 36.98 4.49 20.20
N ALA A 180 37.55 3.89 21.25
CA ALA A 180 38.91 4.19 21.67
C ALA A 180 39.95 3.48 20.76
N PRO A 181 41.08 4.14 20.41
CA PRO A 181 41.55 5.45 20.89
C PRO A 181 41.05 6.65 20.07
N GLY A 182 40.23 6.43 19.04
CA GLY A 182 39.76 7.50 18.13
C GLY A 182 38.87 8.54 18.80
N LYS A 183 37.98 8.10 19.70
CA LYS A 183 37.13 8.95 20.54
C LYS A 183 37.01 8.35 21.93
N THR A 184 37.66 9.02 22.88
CA THR A 184 37.69 8.64 24.30
C THR A 184 36.72 9.53 25.08
N CYS A 185 36.21 9.01 26.19
CA CYS A 185 35.26 9.67 27.06
C CYS A 185 35.96 10.74 27.93
N GLU A 186 35.28 11.87 28.11
CA GLU A 186 35.68 12.99 28.94
C GLU A 186 35.50 12.69 30.44
N ILE A 187 36.09 13.53 31.29
CA ILE A 187 35.99 13.39 32.75
C ILE A 187 34.52 13.38 33.18
N GLY A 188 34.14 12.40 34.01
CA GLY A 188 32.80 12.20 34.54
C GLY A 188 31.89 11.29 33.69
N GLN A 189 32.26 11.00 32.44
CA GLN A 189 31.55 10.04 31.59
C GLN A 189 31.83 8.60 32.01
N HIS A 190 30.91 7.69 31.65
CA HIS A 190 31.03 6.28 32.01
C HIS A 190 32.20 5.60 31.29
N CYS A 191 32.89 4.70 31.99
CA CYS A 191 33.99 3.91 31.44
C CYS A 191 33.98 2.49 31.98
N ASN A 192 34.48 1.54 31.17
CA ASN A 192 34.70 0.16 31.60
C ASN A 192 36.18 -0.12 31.85
N VAL A 193 37.06 0.53 31.08
CA VAL A 193 38.51 0.40 31.18
C VAL A 193 39.19 1.76 31.05
N SER A 194 40.40 1.88 31.59
CA SER A 194 41.22 3.10 31.53
C SER A 194 41.43 3.66 30.13
N THR A 195 41.50 2.80 29.11
CA THR A 195 41.68 3.22 27.70
C THR A 195 40.44 3.90 27.12
N ASP A 196 39.28 3.79 27.77
CA ASP A 196 38.07 4.47 27.35
C ASP A 196 38.16 5.98 27.59
N CYS A 197 39.01 6.42 28.52
CA CYS A 197 39.06 7.79 29.00
C CYS A 197 40.20 8.60 28.38
N THR A 198 39.93 9.87 28.07
CA THR A 198 40.96 10.81 27.57
C THR A 198 42.15 10.93 28.54
N GLY A 199 41.87 10.88 29.85
CA GLY A 199 42.87 10.91 30.92
C GLY A 199 43.54 9.58 31.23
N GLY A 200 43.14 8.48 30.59
CA GLY A 200 43.69 7.13 30.84
C GLY A 200 43.30 6.52 32.19
N ILE A 201 42.36 7.12 32.92
CA ILE A 201 41.97 6.67 34.27
C ILE A 201 40.46 6.45 34.29
N CYS A 202 40.06 5.19 34.51
CA CYS A 202 38.71 4.83 34.87
C CYS A 202 38.67 4.52 36.37
N ASN A 203 37.93 5.30 37.16
CA ASN A 203 37.94 5.20 38.62
C ASN A 203 37.07 4.03 39.14
N SER A 204 37.07 3.79 40.46
CA SER A 204 36.31 2.69 41.07
C SER A 204 34.79 2.87 41.03
N THR A 205 34.30 4.00 40.51
CA THR A 205 32.87 4.27 40.28
C THR A 205 32.50 4.21 38.80
N ASN A 206 33.37 3.64 37.95
CA ASN A 206 33.19 3.55 36.48
C ASN A 206 33.02 4.92 35.81
N GLN A 207 33.75 5.93 36.28
CA GLN A 207 33.77 7.25 35.67
C GLN A 207 35.20 7.62 35.26
N CYS A 208 35.31 8.26 34.11
CA CYS A 208 36.57 8.81 33.65
C CYS A 208 37.04 9.91 34.59
N ASP A 209 38.29 9.83 35.03
CA ASP A 209 38.90 10.81 35.92
C ASP A 209 40.10 11.48 35.25
N GLY A 210 40.44 12.68 35.71
CA GLY A 210 41.63 13.38 35.26
C GLY A 210 42.89 12.78 35.88
N MET A 211 44.01 12.85 35.15
CA MET A 211 45.30 12.74 35.81
C MET A 211 45.38 13.83 36.88
N CYS A 212 45.44 13.42 38.15
CA CYS A 212 45.75 14.34 39.23
C CYS A 212 47.09 15.01 38.92
N CYS A 213 47.06 16.33 38.67
CA CYS A 213 48.26 17.16 38.71
C CYS A 213 48.80 17.11 40.15
N LEU A 214 49.83 16.31 40.37
CA LEU A 214 50.69 16.36 41.56
C LEU A 214 51.72 17.49 41.42
#